data_AF-A0A1H8CQW7-F1
#
_entry.id   AF-A0A1H8CQW7-F1
#
_cell.length_a   1.000
_cell.length_b   1.000
_cell.length_c   1.000
_cell.angle_alpha   90.00
_cell.angle_beta   90.00
_cell.angle_gamma   90.00
#
_symmetry.space_group_name_H-M   'P 1'
#
loop_
_entity.id
_entity.type
_entity.pdbx_description
1 polymer ?
#
loop_
_entity_poly.entity_id
_entity_poly.type
_entity_poly.pdbx_seq_one_letter_code
_entity_poly.pdbx_strand_id
1 'polypeptide(L)'
;MKRLLILAVVLLAATGAQAQSLLGNWLTNLDVEEGQTVQLYFNFADATFNMKVVTKVETDEMGMIVVSADMPGVYSRDGKTLLMSMNSERADARIDKMVFKPEFQKLIDENPETKKMVTNTFMDVVKEIRDELCKELGEGVNLEIVELTRTKLVLRESGDDLTFTRVK
;
A
#
# COMPACT_ATOMS: atom_id res chain seq x y z
N MET A 1 12.57 9.90 11.83
CA MET A 1 11.15 10.20 11.53
C MET A 1 10.63 9.47 10.30
N LYS A 2 11.29 9.51 9.13
CA LYS A 2 10.81 8.83 7.91
C LYS A 2 10.84 7.29 7.93
N ARG A 3 11.75 6.66 8.69
CA ARG A 3 11.94 5.19 8.71
C ARG A 3 10.88 4.36 9.44
N LEU A 4 10.02 4.99 10.26
CA LEU A 4 8.95 4.29 11.00
C LEU A 4 7.63 4.24 10.22
N LEU A 5 7.41 5.19 9.30
CA LEU A 5 6.15 5.33 8.58
C LEU A 5 6.01 4.31 7.44
N ILE A 6 7.09 4.05 6.70
CA ILE A 6 7.07 3.06 5.61
C ILE A 6 7.02 1.63 6.15
N LEU A 7 7.75 1.34 7.23
CA LEU A 7 7.65 0.06 7.95
C LEU A 7 6.23 -0.19 8.47
N ALA A 8 5.57 0.81 9.07
CA ALA A 8 4.18 0.67 9.47
C ALA A 8 3.25 0.35 8.28
N VAL A 9 3.33 1.09 7.16
CA VAL A 9 2.48 0.87 5.97
C VAL A 9 2.66 -0.52 5.36
N VAL A 10 3.85 -1.09 5.47
CA VAL A 10 4.25 -2.44 5.03
C VAL A 10 3.70 -3.54 5.93
N LEU A 11 3.90 -3.43 7.25
CA LEU A 11 3.56 -4.47 8.23
C LEU A 11 2.05 -4.56 8.46
N LEU A 12 1.38 -3.43 8.36
CA LEU A 12 -0.08 -3.34 8.33
C LEU A 12 -0.60 -4.24 7.21
N ALA A 13 -0.02 -4.11 6.04
CA ALA A 13 -0.47 -4.76 4.83
C ALA A 13 -0.41 -6.30 4.91
N ALA A 14 0.72 -6.87 5.31
CA ALA A 14 0.98 -8.29 5.11
C ALA A 14 0.15 -9.23 5.99
N THR A 15 -0.79 -8.73 6.75
CA THR A 15 -1.38 -9.55 7.75
C THR A 15 -2.65 -10.29 7.25
N GLY A 16 -2.56 -11.61 7.03
CA GLY A 16 -3.69 -12.54 6.85
C GLY A 16 -3.39 -13.95 6.33
N ALA A 17 -3.51 -15.02 7.14
CA ALA A 17 -4.18 -16.29 6.78
C ALA A 17 -4.22 -17.45 7.76
N GLN A 18 -5.39 -17.77 8.31
CA GLN A 18 -5.65 -19.16 8.71
C GLN A 18 -7.07 -19.61 8.32
N ALA A 19 -7.22 -20.07 7.06
CA ALA A 19 -8.37 -20.73 6.41
C ALA A 19 -9.48 -21.22 7.37
N GLN A 20 -10.73 -20.82 7.13
CA GLN A 20 -11.46 -21.09 5.90
C GLN A 20 -11.47 -19.92 4.90
N SER A 21 -10.61 -20.05 3.88
CA SER A 21 -10.46 -19.16 2.73
C SER A 21 -10.15 -17.71 3.08
N LEU A 22 -8.90 -17.49 3.45
CA LEU A 22 -8.22 -16.21 3.30
C LEU A 22 -8.39 -15.59 1.89
N LEU A 23 -8.66 -16.44 0.90
CA LEU A 23 -8.95 -16.06 -0.47
C LEU A 23 -10.00 -14.95 -0.53
N GLY A 24 -9.74 -14.00 -1.42
CA GLY A 24 -10.58 -12.84 -1.65
C GLY A 24 -9.86 -11.52 -1.34
N ASN A 25 -10.67 -10.46 -1.35
CA ASN A 25 -10.21 -9.09 -1.25
C ASN A 25 -10.41 -8.55 0.18
N TRP A 26 -9.39 -7.88 0.71
CA TRP A 26 -9.40 -7.26 2.03
C TRP A 26 -8.95 -5.81 1.93
N LEU A 27 -9.52 -4.96 2.78
CA LEU A 27 -9.26 -3.52 2.80
C LEU A 27 -9.08 -3.02 4.23
N THR A 28 -8.13 -2.11 4.41
CA THR A 28 -8.07 -1.22 5.57
C THR A 28 -7.76 0.22 5.15
N ASN A 29 -8.18 1.18 5.96
CA ASN A 29 -7.86 2.59 5.80
C ASN A 29 -7.00 3.03 6.98
N LEU A 30 -5.92 3.74 6.68
CA LEU A 30 -4.98 4.27 7.64
C LEU A 30 -5.00 5.79 7.52
N ASP A 31 -5.36 6.45 8.62
CA ASP A 31 -5.22 7.89 8.75
C ASP A 31 -3.80 8.15 9.26
N VAL A 32 -2.97 8.75 8.41
CA VAL A 32 -1.54 8.93 8.69
C VAL A 32 -1.27 10.34 9.23
N GLU A 33 -1.79 11.36 8.53
CA GLU A 33 -1.70 12.78 8.87
C GLU A 33 -2.92 13.54 8.31
N GLU A 34 -3.15 14.77 8.76
CA GLU A 34 -4.24 15.63 8.25
C GLU A 34 -4.08 15.87 6.73
N GLY A 35 -5.06 15.46 5.93
CA GLY A 35 -5.02 15.56 4.46
C GLY A 35 -4.35 14.39 3.71
N GLN A 36 -3.86 13.36 4.43
CA GLN A 36 -3.31 12.15 3.83
C GLN A 36 -4.10 10.90 4.24
N THR A 37 -4.64 10.19 3.23
CA THR A 37 -5.29 8.90 3.44
C THR A 37 -4.51 7.80 2.73
N VAL A 38 -4.20 6.73 3.46
CA VAL A 38 -3.62 5.51 2.88
C VAL A 38 -4.64 4.39 2.92
N GLN A 39 -4.87 3.75 1.78
CA GLN A 39 -5.73 2.58 1.66
C GLN A 39 -4.87 1.37 1.26
N LEU A 40 -5.02 0.28 2.00
CA LEU A 40 -4.33 -0.97 1.72
C LEU A 40 -5.32 -2.03 1.26
N TYR A 41 -5.05 -2.64 0.11
CA TYR A 41 -5.83 -3.72 -0.46
C TYR A 41 -4.99 -5.00 -0.53
N PHE A 42 -5.55 -6.10 -0.06
CA PHE A 42 -4.98 -7.44 -0.24
C PHE A 42 -5.90 -8.30 -1.08
N ASN A 43 -5.36 -8.85 -2.16
CA ASN A 43 -5.98 -9.96 -2.86
C ASN A 43 -5.19 -11.22 -2.55
N PHE A 44 -5.80 -12.17 -1.86
CA PHE A 44 -5.20 -13.49 -1.67
C PHE A 44 -5.83 -14.50 -2.64
N ALA A 45 -4.97 -15.27 -3.29
CA ALA A 45 -5.30 -16.41 -4.14
C ALA A 45 -4.51 -17.65 -3.66
N ASP A 46 -4.60 -18.78 -4.36
CA ASP A 46 -3.93 -20.01 -3.93
C ASP A 46 -2.39 -19.82 -3.89
N ALA A 47 -1.84 -19.76 -2.67
CA ALA A 47 -0.41 -19.54 -2.36
C ALA A 47 0.21 -18.22 -2.86
N THR A 48 -0.56 -17.33 -3.49
CA THR A 48 -0.12 -16.03 -3.98
C THR A 48 -0.96 -14.90 -3.41
N PHE A 49 -0.37 -13.72 -3.27
CA PHE A 49 -1.11 -12.51 -2.94
C PHE A 49 -0.69 -11.34 -3.83
N ASN A 50 -1.55 -10.32 -3.91
CA ASN A 50 -1.19 -9.01 -4.41
C ASN A 50 -1.58 -7.96 -3.37
N MET A 51 -0.60 -7.17 -2.94
CA MET A 51 -0.85 -5.95 -2.17
C MET A 51 -1.00 -4.78 -3.13
N LYS A 52 -2.05 -3.99 -2.97
CA LYS A 52 -2.15 -2.66 -3.57
C LYS A 52 -2.22 -1.60 -2.49
N VAL A 53 -1.27 -0.68 -2.52
CA VAL A 53 -1.26 0.52 -1.67
C VAL A 53 -1.78 1.68 -2.50
N VAL A 54 -2.77 2.41 -1.99
CA VAL A 54 -3.27 3.64 -2.61
C VAL A 54 -3.09 4.78 -1.62
N THR A 55 -2.23 5.73 -1.95
CA THR A 55 -2.01 6.92 -1.15
C THR A 55 -2.65 8.11 -1.84
N LYS A 56 -3.50 8.82 -1.10
CA LYS A 56 -4.08 10.09 -1.53
C LYS A 56 -3.45 11.18 -0.67
N VAL A 57 -2.82 12.14 -1.34
CA VAL A 57 -2.25 13.33 -0.70
C VAL A 57 -3.00 14.52 -1.26
N GLU A 58 -3.76 15.18 -0.40
CA GLU A 58 -4.29 16.50 -0.68
C GLU A 58 -3.31 17.54 -0.15
N THR A 59 -2.99 18.52 -0.98
CA THR A 59 -2.08 19.60 -0.65
C THR A 59 -2.76 20.92 -0.95
N ASP A 60 -2.67 21.84 0.01
CA ASP A 60 -3.15 23.20 -0.16
C ASP A 60 -2.39 23.95 -1.27
N GLU A 61 -1.22 23.47 -1.68
CA GLU A 61 -0.41 24.13 -2.68
C GLU A 61 -0.63 23.56 -4.09
N MET A 62 -0.79 22.25 -4.25
CA MET A 62 -0.82 21.61 -5.57
C MET A 62 -2.14 20.93 -5.94
N GLY A 63 -3.09 20.79 -5.00
CA GLY A 63 -4.34 20.06 -5.23
C GLY A 63 -4.24 18.61 -4.76
N MET A 64 -4.67 17.63 -5.56
CA MET A 64 -4.76 16.22 -5.16
C MET A 64 -3.89 15.32 -6.02
N ILE A 65 -3.14 14.42 -5.36
CA ILE A 65 -2.35 13.39 -6.00
C ILE A 65 -2.77 12.02 -5.48
N VAL A 66 -2.97 11.08 -6.39
CA VAL A 66 -3.27 9.69 -6.10
C VAL A 66 -2.15 8.83 -6.66
N VAL A 67 -1.45 8.14 -5.78
CA VAL A 67 -0.36 7.22 -6.08
C VAL A 67 -0.82 5.81 -5.75
N SER A 68 -0.46 4.85 -6.61
CA SER A 68 -0.63 3.44 -6.30
C SER A 68 0.65 2.64 -6.49
N ALA A 69 0.88 1.67 -5.61
CA ALA A 69 1.90 0.65 -5.77
C ALA A 69 1.24 -0.74 -5.71
N ASP A 70 1.52 -1.57 -6.70
CA ASP A 70 1.07 -2.96 -6.81
C ASP A 70 2.28 -3.88 -6.58
N MET A 71 2.16 -4.77 -5.59
CA MET A 71 3.25 -5.61 -5.11
C MET A 71 2.76 -7.06 -5.00
N PRO A 72 3.03 -7.89 -6.02
CA PRO A 72 2.69 -9.30 -5.98
C PRO A 72 3.65 -10.07 -5.08
N GLY A 73 3.20 -11.18 -4.53
CA GLY A 73 3.99 -12.02 -3.65
C GLY A 73 3.44 -13.42 -3.49
N VAL A 74 4.14 -14.21 -2.68
CA VAL A 74 3.75 -15.56 -2.27
C VAL A 74 3.56 -15.60 -0.76
N TYR A 75 2.64 -16.44 -0.31
CA TYR A 75 2.46 -16.66 1.11
C TYR A 75 2.36 -18.15 1.43
N SER A 76 2.76 -18.49 2.65
CA SER A 76 2.53 -19.79 3.25
C SER A 76 2.06 -19.63 4.68
N ARG A 77 1.45 -20.68 5.21
CA ARG A 77 0.81 -20.67 6.53
C ARG A 77 1.30 -21.87 7.31
N ASP A 78 1.81 -21.61 8.51
CA ASP A 78 2.18 -22.65 9.47
C ASP A 78 1.58 -22.29 10.84
N GLY A 79 0.53 -23.00 11.25
CA GLY A 79 -0.21 -22.60 12.44
C GLY A 79 -0.66 -21.13 12.34
N LYS A 80 -0.83 -20.44 13.46
CA LYS A 80 -1.29 -19.03 13.45
C LYS A 80 -0.31 -18.05 12.80
N THR A 81 0.79 -18.54 12.25
CA THR A 81 1.80 -17.76 11.58
C THR A 81 1.57 -17.78 10.08
N LEU A 82 1.55 -16.59 9.51
CA LEU A 82 1.60 -16.34 8.08
C LEU A 82 3.01 -15.90 7.72
N LEU A 83 3.59 -16.55 6.72
CA LEU A 83 4.85 -16.19 6.12
C LEU A 83 4.56 -15.55 4.76
N MET A 84 4.98 -14.30 4.56
CA MET A 84 4.78 -13.57 3.31
C MET A 84 6.09 -13.09 2.71
N SER A 85 6.21 -13.24 1.39
CA SER A 85 7.37 -12.81 0.62
C SER A 85 6.90 -12.05 -0.61
N MET A 86 7.39 -10.82 -0.78
CA MET A 86 7.08 -10.04 -1.98
C MET A 86 8.01 -10.38 -3.14
N ASN A 87 7.47 -10.31 -4.34
CA ASN A 87 8.24 -10.39 -5.57
C ASN A 87 8.59 -8.96 -6.03
N SER A 88 9.77 -8.49 -5.62
CA SER A 88 10.28 -7.15 -5.95
C SER A 88 10.47 -6.94 -7.45
N GLU A 89 10.85 -7.97 -8.21
CA GLU A 89 11.04 -7.88 -9.67
C GLU A 89 9.74 -7.61 -10.43
N ARG A 90 8.59 -7.92 -9.81
CA ARG A 90 7.26 -7.74 -10.39
C ARG A 90 6.46 -6.62 -9.73
N ALA A 91 7.04 -5.90 -8.77
CA ALA A 91 6.40 -4.76 -8.14
C ALA A 91 6.39 -3.55 -9.08
N ASP A 92 5.24 -2.90 -9.18
CA ASP A 92 5.05 -1.71 -10.02
C ASP A 92 4.46 -0.56 -9.19
N ALA A 93 4.80 0.66 -9.58
CA ALA A 93 4.28 1.85 -8.91
C ALA A 93 4.06 2.98 -9.91
N ARG A 94 2.95 3.69 -9.75
CA ARG A 94 2.49 4.68 -10.73
C ARG A 94 1.67 5.79 -10.07
N ILE A 95 1.59 6.91 -10.79
CA ILE A 95 0.66 7.99 -10.49
C ILE A 95 -0.65 7.67 -11.19
N ASP A 96 -1.71 7.41 -10.43
CA ASP A 96 -3.04 7.11 -10.98
C ASP A 96 -3.78 8.40 -11.37
N LYS A 97 -3.62 9.47 -10.58
CA LYS A 97 -4.32 10.74 -10.80
C LYS A 97 -3.55 11.92 -10.24
N MET A 98 -3.55 13.02 -10.98
CA MET A 98 -3.02 14.31 -10.56
C MET A 98 -4.05 15.39 -10.90
N VAL A 99 -4.48 16.14 -9.91
CA VAL A 99 -5.46 17.24 -10.05
C VAL A 99 -4.82 18.50 -9.50
N PHE A 100 -4.49 19.43 -10.38
CA PHE A 100 -3.95 20.72 -9.99
C PHE A 100 -5.06 21.70 -9.62
N LYS A 101 -4.75 22.64 -8.73
CA LYS A 101 -5.62 23.81 -8.54
C LYS A 101 -5.69 24.65 -9.82
N PRO A 102 -6.80 25.36 -10.09
CA PRO A 102 -7.03 26.07 -11.36
C PRO A 102 -5.88 27.01 -11.78
N GLU A 103 -5.28 27.69 -10.82
CA GLU A 103 -4.16 28.62 -11.02
C GLU A 103 -2.89 27.94 -11.54
N PHE A 104 -2.59 26.72 -11.08
CA PHE A 104 -1.45 25.93 -11.55
C PHE A 104 -1.78 25.16 -12.82
N GLN A 105 -3.02 24.68 -12.94
CA GLN A 105 -3.48 23.96 -14.13
C GLN A 105 -3.27 24.81 -15.38
N LYS A 106 -3.61 26.10 -15.33
CA LYS A 106 -3.41 27.03 -16.45
C LYS A 106 -1.93 27.17 -16.84
N LEU A 107 -1.04 27.33 -15.86
CA LEU A 107 0.40 27.44 -16.09
C LEU A 107 1.01 26.16 -16.68
N ILE A 108 0.52 25.00 -16.26
CA ILE A 108 0.96 23.69 -16.74
C ILE A 108 0.43 23.42 -18.16
N ASP A 109 -0.81 23.82 -18.45
CA ASP A 109 -1.41 23.66 -19.78
C ASP A 109 -0.76 24.59 -20.81
N GLU A 110 -0.34 25.78 -20.38
CA GLU A 110 0.40 26.73 -21.22
C GLU A 110 1.87 26.34 -21.42
N ASN A 111 2.44 25.45 -20.58
CA ASN A 111 3.85 25.03 -20.66
C ASN A 111 4.04 23.50 -20.49
N PRO A 112 4.08 22.74 -21.60
CA PRO A 112 4.21 21.28 -21.59
C PRO A 112 5.47 20.74 -20.88
N GLU A 113 6.57 21.51 -20.87
CA GLU A 113 7.82 21.11 -20.19
C GLU A 113 7.63 21.10 -18.65
N THR A 114 6.85 22.03 -18.11
CA THR A 114 6.51 22.07 -16.68
C THR A 114 5.73 20.83 -16.26
N LYS A 115 4.76 20.40 -17.08
CA LYS A 115 3.99 19.16 -16.82
C LYS A 115 4.90 17.94 -16.73
N LYS A 116 5.85 17.83 -17.66
CA LYS A 116 6.80 16.72 -17.72
C LYS A 116 7.74 16.72 -16.52
N MET A 117 8.26 17.89 -16.14
CA MET A 117 9.12 18.05 -14.97
C MET A 117 8.40 17.62 -13.69
N VAL A 118 7.20 18.13 -13.45
CA VAL A 118 6.39 17.78 -12.26
C VAL A 118 6.11 16.28 -12.22
N THR A 119 5.70 15.70 -13.34
CA THR A 119 5.42 14.26 -13.43
C THR A 119 6.67 13.42 -13.10
N ASN A 120 7.83 13.78 -13.64
CA ASN A 120 9.09 13.07 -13.39
C ASN A 120 9.50 13.11 -11.92
N THR A 121 9.43 14.30 -11.29
CA THR A 121 9.74 14.45 -9.86
C THR A 121 8.84 13.57 -9.00
N PHE A 122 7.54 13.53 -9.29
CA PHE A 122 6.63 12.66 -8.55
C PHE A 122 6.90 11.18 -8.81
N MET A 123 7.20 10.78 -10.04
CA MET A 123 7.53 9.39 -10.35
C MET A 123 8.75 8.88 -9.58
N ASP A 124 9.71 9.75 -9.25
CA ASP A 124 10.87 9.34 -8.44
C ASP A 124 10.48 9.12 -6.96
N VAL A 125 9.63 9.98 -6.39
CA VAL A 125 9.06 9.76 -5.04
C VAL A 125 8.25 8.46 -4.98
N VAL A 126 7.46 8.18 -6.01
CA VAL A 126 6.66 6.95 -6.10
C VAL A 126 7.55 5.71 -6.13
N LYS A 127 8.66 5.74 -6.87
CA LYS A 127 9.64 4.64 -6.89
C LYS A 127 10.31 4.47 -5.53
N GLU A 128 10.67 5.55 -4.83
CA GLU A 128 11.25 5.46 -3.49
C GLU A 128 10.29 4.76 -2.52
N ILE A 129 9.00 5.08 -2.55
CA ILE A 129 7.98 4.40 -1.74
C ILE A 129 7.97 2.89 -2.08
N ARG A 130 7.88 2.53 -3.37
CA ARG A 130 7.92 1.12 -3.80
C ARG A 130 9.17 0.41 -3.28
N ASP A 131 10.33 1.02 -3.43
CA ASP A 131 11.62 0.40 -3.09
C ASP A 131 11.78 0.22 -1.59
N GLU A 132 11.35 1.20 -0.79
CA GLU A 132 11.29 1.05 0.66
C GLU A 132 10.28 -0.04 1.06
N LEU A 133 9.09 -0.08 0.47
CA LEU A 133 8.11 -1.15 0.76
C LEU A 133 8.69 -2.54 0.40
N CYS A 134 9.36 -2.68 -0.74
CA CYS A 134 10.01 -3.93 -1.17
C CYS A 134 11.17 -4.35 -0.26
N LYS A 135 11.92 -3.38 0.25
CA LYS A 135 13.03 -3.63 1.17
C LYS A 135 12.54 -4.07 2.54
N GLU A 136 11.53 -3.39 3.09
CA GLU A 136 11.01 -3.66 4.43
C GLU A 136 10.20 -4.97 4.48
N LEU A 137 9.43 -5.30 3.44
CA LEU A 137 8.68 -6.56 3.36
C LEU A 137 9.49 -7.78 2.89
N GLY A 138 10.76 -7.59 2.52
CA GLY A 138 11.63 -8.50 1.77
C GLY A 138 11.40 -10.02 1.90
N GLU A 139 12.42 -10.75 2.37
CA GLU A 139 12.35 -12.21 2.48
C GLU A 139 11.68 -12.63 3.80
N GLY A 140 10.36 -12.83 3.76
CA GLY A 140 9.67 -13.65 4.76
C GLY A 140 9.26 -12.91 6.04
N VAL A 141 8.25 -12.06 5.94
CA VAL A 141 7.62 -11.44 7.12
C VAL A 141 6.73 -12.46 7.82
N ASN A 142 6.88 -12.55 9.15
CA ASN A 142 6.14 -13.49 10.00
C ASN A 142 5.07 -12.76 10.78
N LEU A 143 3.81 -13.15 10.58
CA LEU A 143 2.67 -12.42 11.10
C LEU A 143 1.73 -13.35 11.86
N GLU A 144 1.31 -12.92 13.04
CA GLU A 144 0.38 -13.69 13.85
C GLU A 144 -1.07 -13.32 13.52
N ILE A 145 -1.89 -14.33 13.24
CA ILE A 145 -3.34 -14.15 13.04
C ILE A 145 -4.04 -14.19 14.40
N VAL A 146 -4.53 -13.04 14.83
CA VAL A 146 -5.27 -12.86 16.08
C VAL A 146 -6.74 -13.22 15.88
N GLU A 147 -7.36 -12.77 14.79
CA GLU A 147 -8.77 -13.02 14.46
C GLU A 147 -8.97 -13.21 12.94
N LEU A 148 -9.78 -14.19 12.53
CA LEU A 148 -10.20 -14.34 11.13
C LEU A 148 -11.64 -14.85 11.05
N THR A 149 -12.49 -14.04 10.43
CA THR A 149 -13.90 -14.34 10.16
C THR A 149 -14.20 -14.15 8.66
N ARG A 150 -15.48 -14.31 8.28
CA ARG A 150 -15.92 -14.02 6.90
C ARG A 150 -15.80 -12.54 6.52
N THR A 151 -15.73 -11.64 7.49
CA THR A 151 -15.79 -10.18 7.23
C THR A 151 -14.62 -9.43 7.84
N LYS A 152 -13.91 -10.01 8.81
CA LYS A 152 -12.87 -9.34 9.58
C LYS A 152 -11.61 -10.20 9.64
N LEU A 153 -10.46 -9.54 9.57
CA LEU A 153 -9.15 -10.15 9.68
C LEU A 153 -8.28 -9.26 10.56
N VAL A 154 -7.80 -9.78 11.70
CA VAL A 154 -6.98 -9.05 12.67
C VAL A 154 -5.67 -9.76 12.89
N LEU A 155 -4.58 -9.01 12.86
CA LEU A 155 -3.25 -9.57 13.00
C LEU A 155 -2.29 -8.67 13.71
N ARG A 156 -1.20 -9.30 14.13
CA ARG A 156 -0.21 -8.71 14.99
C ARG A 156 1.18 -8.89 14.45
N GLU A 157 1.94 -7.80 14.52
CA GLU A 157 3.38 -7.82 14.44
C GLU A 157 3.96 -6.92 15.51
N SER A 158 4.96 -7.43 16.23
CA SER A 158 5.69 -6.64 17.25
C SER A 158 4.83 -5.97 18.33
N GLY A 159 3.59 -6.42 18.52
CA GLY A 159 2.71 -5.99 19.62
C GLY A 159 1.53 -5.11 19.20
N ASP A 160 1.49 -4.61 17.96
CA ASP A 160 0.40 -3.78 17.46
C ASP A 160 -0.58 -4.61 16.61
N ASP A 161 -1.88 -4.41 16.84
CA ASP A 161 -2.96 -5.11 16.13
C ASP A 161 -3.49 -4.24 14.98
N LEU A 162 -3.62 -4.85 13.80
CA LEU A 162 -4.32 -4.24 12.67
C LEU A 162 -5.57 -5.02 12.30
N THR A 163 -6.63 -4.30 11.94
CA THR A 163 -7.90 -4.85 11.46
C THR A 163 -8.17 -4.53 10.00
N PHE A 164 -8.56 -5.56 9.24
CA PHE A 164 -9.05 -5.50 7.86
C PHE A 164 -10.52 -5.91 7.77
N THR A 165 -11.21 -5.34 6.78
CA THR A 165 -12.57 -5.72 6.42
C THR A 165 -12.58 -6.39 5.04
N ARG A 166 -13.33 -7.49 4.90
CA ARG A 166 -13.50 -8.16 3.61
C ARG A 166 -14.32 -7.29 2.66
N VAL A 167 -13.83 -7.15 1.43
CA VAL A 167 -14.55 -6.48 0.34
C VAL A 167 -15.42 -7.51 -0.39
N LYS A 168 -16.69 -7.16 -0.63
CA LYS A 168 -17.64 -7.99 -1.38
C LYS A 168 -17.53 -7.77 -2.88
#